data_AF-A0A495XJW4-F1
#
_entry.id   AF-A0A495XJW4-F1
#
_cell.length_a   1.000
_cell.length_b   1.000
_cell.length_c   1.000
_cell.angle_alpha   90.00
_cell.angle_beta   90.00
_cell.angle_gamma   90.00
#
_symmetry.space_group_name_H-M   'P 1'
#
loop_
_entity.id
_entity.type
_entity.pdbx_description
1 polymer ?
#
loop_
_entity_poly.entity_id
_entity_poly.type
_entity_poly.pdbx_seq_one_letter_code
_entity_poly.pdbx_strand_id
1 'polypeptide(L)'
;MDHFDTAVVLGRVLTSGVIMSIERNDRELPALERLLCKTSGRPRVTLVNSVTAGLHSALAGLGLGHGDDVAVPALADAHRRFLAWLGVRAHEGGTPAFAHLSAGPDDAGRLGALLATTAGVPAVVLDLTGLGFGPAAAVLFDDEDAWRRAERLKIFGTFDLRTMWTQTEADDGVGGVQFNYRLSPLVAACVRMALTTRGERA
;
A
#
# COMPACT_ATOMS: atom_id res chain seq x y z
N MET A 1 2.43 -22.12 7.91
CA MET A 1 3.67 -21.30 7.92
C MET A 1 4.61 -22.03 8.85
N ASP A 2 5.83 -22.33 8.42
CA ASP A 2 6.78 -22.94 9.34
C ASP A 2 7.16 -21.88 10.40
N HIS A 3 6.99 -22.21 11.68
CA HIS A 3 7.33 -21.31 12.77
C HIS A 3 8.83 -20.97 12.77
N PHE A 4 9.67 -21.85 12.21
CA PHE A 4 11.09 -21.63 12.04
C PHE A 4 11.41 -20.47 11.09
N ASP A 5 10.75 -20.40 9.93
CA ASP A 5 10.96 -19.33 8.94
C ASP A 5 10.59 -17.96 9.52
N THR A 6 9.47 -17.89 10.24
CA THR A 6 9.02 -16.67 10.91
C THR A 6 10.05 -16.21 11.95
N ALA A 7 10.55 -17.11 12.80
CA ALA A 7 11.54 -16.78 13.82
C ALA A 7 12.85 -16.24 13.20
N VAL A 8 13.30 -16.82 12.09
CA VAL A 8 14.49 -16.36 11.36
C VAL A 8 14.29 -14.96 10.79
N VAL A 9 13.13 -14.69 10.17
CA VAL A 9 12.82 -13.36 9.62
C VAL A 9 12.73 -12.30 10.72
N LEU A 10 12.00 -12.61 11.80
CA LEU A 10 11.89 -11.71 12.96
C LEU A 10 13.26 -11.43 13.57
N GLY A 11 14.08 -12.48 13.79
CA GLY A 11 15.44 -12.34 14.29
C GLY A 11 16.30 -11.45 13.42
N ARG A 12 16.30 -11.65 12.09
CA ARG A 12 17.05 -10.80 11.15
C ARG A 12 16.65 -9.33 11.25
N VAL A 13 15.36 -9.02 11.24
CA VAL A 13 14.92 -7.61 11.26
C VAL A 13 15.20 -6.97 12.62
N LEU A 14 14.86 -7.64 13.72
CA LEU A 14 15.07 -7.08 15.07
C LEU A 14 16.55 -6.86 15.39
N THR A 15 17.43 -7.73 14.90
CA THR A 15 18.89 -7.59 15.07
C THR A 15 19.54 -6.59 14.11
N SER A 16 18.85 -6.18 13.04
CA SER A 16 19.39 -5.22 12.07
C SER A 16 19.53 -3.80 12.63
N GLY A 17 18.86 -3.51 13.74
CA GLY A 17 18.71 -2.15 14.28
C GLY A 17 17.82 -1.25 13.42
N VAL A 18 17.26 -1.77 12.32
CA VAL A 18 16.35 -1.04 11.43
C VAL A 18 14.90 -1.33 11.84
N ILE A 19 14.28 -0.37 12.52
CA ILE A 19 12.90 -0.48 13.03
C ILE A 19 11.97 0.47 12.30
N MET A 20 12.49 1.60 11.80
CA MET A 20 11.69 2.64 11.16
C MET A 20 12.00 2.73 9.66
N SER A 21 10.95 2.97 8.88
CA SER A 21 11.04 3.08 7.41
C SER A 21 11.79 4.31 6.88
N ILE A 22 12.37 5.13 7.76
CA ILE A 22 13.15 6.32 7.42
C ILE A 22 14.66 6.06 7.46
N GLU A 23 15.04 4.86 7.91
CA GLU A 23 16.43 4.51 8.11
C GLU A 23 17.08 4.17 6.77
N ARG A 24 18.24 4.80 6.52
CA ARG A 24 18.95 4.76 5.23
C ARG A 24 19.28 3.35 4.72
N ASN A 25 19.31 2.37 5.62
CA ASN A 25 19.70 1.00 5.35
C ASN A 25 18.52 0.02 5.29
N ASP A 26 17.27 0.52 5.20
CA ASP A 26 16.12 -0.37 5.02
C ASP A 26 16.20 -1.14 3.70
N ARG A 27 15.99 -2.45 3.80
CA ARG A 27 15.98 -3.40 2.68
C ARG A 27 14.66 -4.14 2.56
N GLU A 28 13.80 -4.11 3.59
CA GLU A 28 12.59 -4.93 3.64
C GLU A 28 11.44 -4.28 2.87
N LEU A 29 11.23 -2.96 3.00
CA LEU A 29 10.22 -2.27 2.18
C LEU A 29 10.56 -2.35 0.68
N PRO A 30 11.79 -2.01 0.21
CA PRO A 30 12.12 -2.13 -1.21
C PRO A 30 12.05 -3.56 -1.73
N ALA A 31 12.32 -4.57 -0.88
CA ALA A 31 12.19 -5.97 -1.28
C ALA A 31 10.74 -6.39 -1.48
N LEU A 32 9.82 -5.93 -0.63
CA LEU A 32 8.39 -6.20 -0.78
C LEU A 32 7.82 -5.45 -2.01
N GLU A 33 8.19 -4.19 -2.22
CA GLU A 33 7.79 -3.44 -3.42
C GLU A 33 8.22 -4.17 -4.70
N ARG A 34 9.50 -4.59 -4.79
CA ARG A 34 9.99 -5.36 -5.94
C ARG A 34 9.22 -6.68 -6.15
N LEU A 35 8.89 -7.39 -5.08
CA LEU A 35 8.09 -8.61 -5.17
C LEU A 35 6.71 -8.30 -5.77
N LEU A 36 6.03 -7.26 -5.27
CA LEU A 36 4.70 -6.88 -5.74
C LEU A 36 4.72 -6.33 -7.17
N CYS A 37 5.71 -5.53 -7.56
CA CYS A 37 5.89 -5.11 -8.96
C CYS A 37 6.08 -6.33 -9.87
N LYS A 38 6.96 -7.26 -9.49
CA LYS A 38 7.20 -8.48 -10.29
C LYS A 38 5.94 -9.34 -10.42
N THR A 39 5.19 -9.52 -9.33
CA THR A 39 4.00 -10.37 -9.31
C THR A 39 2.81 -9.75 -10.05
N SER A 40 2.66 -8.43 -9.99
CA SER A 40 1.55 -7.71 -10.64
C SER A 40 1.83 -7.33 -12.10
N GLY A 41 3.10 -7.21 -12.47
CA GLY A 41 3.52 -6.60 -13.73
C GLY A 41 3.47 -5.05 -13.73
N ARG A 42 3.02 -4.43 -12.63
CA ARG A 42 2.92 -2.97 -12.51
C ARG A 42 4.26 -2.36 -12.08
N PRO A 43 4.68 -1.21 -12.65
CA PRO A 43 6.01 -0.63 -12.45
C PRO A 43 6.20 0.02 -11.08
N ARG A 44 5.12 0.42 -10.40
CA ARG A 44 5.17 1.22 -9.18
C ARG A 44 4.26 0.67 -8.09
N VAL A 45 4.76 0.68 -6.85
CA VAL A 45 4.05 0.23 -5.65
C VAL A 45 4.33 1.21 -4.53
N THR A 46 3.30 1.53 -3.75
CA THR A 46 3.41 2.25 -2.49
C THR A 46 2.97 1.34 -1.35
N LEU A 47 3.75 1.26 -0.26
CA LEU A 47 3.43 0.46 0.92
C LEU A 47 2.97 1.33 2.07
N VAL A 48 1.83 0.99 2.67
CA VAL A 48 1.20 1.76 3.74
C VAL A 48 0.72 0.88 4.89
N ASN A 49 0.60 1.48 6.08
CA ASN A 49 0.32 0.79 7.34
C ASN A 49 -1.15 0.42 7.60
N SER A 50 -2.04 0.58 6.62
CA SER A 50 -3.45 0.21 6.76
C SER A 50 -4.19 0.23 5.42
N VAL A 51 -5.34 -0.43 5.37
CA VAL A 51 -6.23 -0.40 4.20
C VAL A 51 -6.79 1.00 3.95
N THR A 52 -7.18 1.73 5.00
CA THR A 52 -7.66 3.13 4.87
C THR A 52 -6.58 4.04 4.31
N ALA A 53 -5.31 3.86 4.74
CA ALA A 53 -4.19 4.52 4.10
C ALA A 53 -4.07 4.15 2.62
N GLY A 54 -4.26 2.88 2.27
CA GLY A 54 -4.25 2.41 0.87
C GLY A 54 -5.32 3.07 0.02
N LEU A 55 -6.55 3.18 0.55
CA LEU A 55 -7.65 3.88 -0.12
C LEU A 55 -7.35 5.37 -0.31
N HIS A 56 -6.80 6.03 0.71
CA HIS A 56 -6.41 7.44 0.62
C HIS A 56 -5.27 7.65 -0.39
N SER A 57 -4.25 6.78 -0.39
CA SER A 57 -3.15 6.77 -1.36
C SER A 57 -3.62 6.53 -2.79
N ALA A 58 -4.62 5.66 -3.01
CA ALA A 58 -5.20 5.48 -4.33
C ALA A 58 -5.91 6.76 -4.82
N LEU A 59 -6.75 7.38 -3.97
CA LEU A 59 -7.44 8.61 -4.32
C LEU A 59 -6.47 9.77 -4.61
N ALA A 60 -5.55 10.06 -3.69
CA ALA A 60 -4.57 11.11 -3.88
C ALA A 60 -3.64 10.84 -5.07
N GLY A 61 -3.26 9.58 -5.28
CA GLY A 61 -2.52 9.15 -6.47
C GLY A 61 -3.26 9.50 -7.75
N LEU A 62 -4.57 9.31 -7.80
CA LEU A 62 -5.41 9.65 -8.95
C LEU A 62 -5.81 11.12 -9.02
N GLY A 63 -5.36 11.95 -8.07
CA GLY A 63 -5.75 13.37 -7.99
C GLY A 63 -7.18 13.58 -7.53
N LEU A 64 -7.78 12.58 -6.87
CA LEU A 64 -9.14 12.60 -6.35
C LEU A 64 -9.13 12.98 -4.87
N GLY A 65 -10.13 13.75 -4.44
CA GLY A 65 -10.22 14.28 -3.08
C GLY A 65 -11.59 14.86 -2.74
N HIS A 66 -11.60 15.81 -1.80
CA HIS A 66 -12.83 16.38 -1.27
C HIS A 66 -13.74 16.94 -2.38
N GLY A 67 -15.01 16.54 -2.37
CA GLY A 67 -16.01 17.00 -3.33
C GLY A 67 -16.17 16.09 -4.55
N ASP A 68 -15.23 15.18 -4.79
CA ASP A 68 -15.28 14.26 -5.92
C ASP A 68 -16.30 13.15 -5.72
N ASP A 69 -16.81 12.65 -6.85
CA ASP A 69 -17.69 11.49 -6.93
C ASP A 69 -16.97 10.37 -7.67
N VAL A 70 -16.86 9.20 -7.04
CA VAL A 70 -15.99 8.11 -7.49
C VAL A 70 -16.73 6.78 -7.53
N ALA A 71 -16.63 6.10 -8.66
CA ALA A 71 -17.05 4.72 -8.81
C ALA A 71 -16.04 3.81 -8.10
N VAL A 72 -16.45 3.14 -7.03
CA VAL A 72 -15.61 2.15 -6.34
C VAL A 72 -16.40 0.86 -6.10
N PRO A 73 -15.92 -0.29 -6.58
CA PRO A 73 -16.62 -1.56 -6.42
C PRO A 73 -16.65 -1.99 -4.95
N ALA A 74 -17.81 -2.49 -4.50
CA ALA A 74 -18.07 -3.27 -3.29
C ALA A 74 -17.10 -3.06 -2.10
N LEU A 75 -17.00 -1.82 -1.59
CA LEU A 75 -16.26 -1.56 -0.36
C LEU A 75 -17.08 -1.94 0.89
N ALA A 76 -16.40 -2.41 1.93
CA ALA A 76 -16.98 -2.56 3.26
C ALA A 76 -17.46 -1.21 3.83
N ASP A 77 -18.49 -1.23 4.68
CA ASP A 77 -19.10 -0.02 5.24
C ASP A 77 -18.11 0.89 5.98
N ALA A 78 -17.14 0.32 6.69
CA ALA A 78 -16.10 1.08 7.37
C ALA A 78 -15.25 1.90 6.38
N HIS A 79 -14.91 1.31 5.22
CA HIS A 79 -14.16 1.98 4.17
C HIS A 79 -15.00 3.06 3.48
N ARG A 80 -16.30 2.81 3.23
CA ARG A 80 -17.21 3.83 2.69
C ARG A 80 -17.33 5.03 3.63
N ARG A 81 -17.47 4.79 4.94
CA ARG A 81 -17.50 5.87 5.94
C ARG A 81 -16.21 6.67 5.98
N PHE A 82 -15.06 6.01 5.81
CA PHE A 82 -13.78 6.70 5.71
C PHE A 82 -13.69 7.59 4.46
N LEU A 83 -14.12 7.10 3.30
CA LEU A 83 -14.18 7.92 2.08
C LEU A 83 -15.12 9.13 2.25
N ALA A 84 -16.29 8.91 2.84
CA ALA A 84 -17.23 10.00 3.14
C ALA A 84 -16.63 11.02 4.12
N TRP A 85 -15.85 10.58 5.12
CA TRP A 85 -15.13 11.46 6.03
C TRP A 85 -14.06 12.31 5.33
N LEU A 86 -13.40 11.76 4.30
CA LEU A 86 -12.52 12.54 3.41
C LEU A 86 -13.30 13.51 2.49
N GLY A 87 -14.64 13.47 2.50
CA GLY A 87 -15.50 14.27 1.64
C GLY A 87 -15.63 13.74 0.22
N VAL A 88 -15.26 12.47 -0.01
CA VAL A 88 -15.37 11.78 -1.29
C VAL A 88 -16.68 10.98 -1.30
N ARG A 89 -17.50 11.15 -2.34
CA ARG A 89 -18.72 10.36 -2.52
C ARG A 89 -18.35 9.10 -3.28
N ALA A 90 -18.56 7.94 -2.66
CA ALA A 90 -18.31 6.66 -3.31
C ALA A 90 -19.65 6.04 -3.71
N HIS A 91 -19.78 5.65 -4.97
CA HIS A 91 -20.94 4.93 -5.49
C HIS A 91 -20.54 3.64 -6.19
N GLU A 92 -21.51 2.75 -6.34
CA GLU A 92 -21.38 1.55 -7.17
C GLU A 92 -21.81 1.86 -8.61
N GLY A 93 -21.19 1.19 -9.59
CA GLY A 93 -21.47 1.38 -11.01
C GLY A 93 -20.57 2.40 -11.71
N GLY A 94 -20.38 2.23 -13.02
CA GLY A 94 -19.41 3.00 -13.81
C GLY A 94 -18.02 2.34 -13.86
N THR A 95 -17.06 3.04 -14.46
CA THR A 95 -15.67 2.60 -14.53
C THR A 95 -14.99 2.81 -13.18
N PRO A 96 -14.50 1.76 -12.49
CA PRO A 96 -13.83 1.90 -11.21
C PRO A 96 -12.66 2.88 -11.25
N ALA A 97 -12.62 3.82 -10.32
CA ALA A 97 -11.44 4.68 -10.12
C ALA A 97 -10.21 3.85 -9.74
N PHE A 98 -10.41 2.88 -8.85
CA PHE A 98 -9.40 1.90 -8.45
C PHE A 98 -10.06 0.55 -8.11
N ALA A 99 -9.27 -0.52 -8.12
CA ALA A 99 -9.69 -1.84 -7.66
C ALA A 99 -9.28 -2.04 -6.19
N HIS A 100 -10.09 -2.78 -5.43
CA HIS A 100 -9.78 -3.17 -4.05
C HIS A 100 -9.81 -4.68 -3.93
N LEU A 101 -8.68 -5.26 -3.51
CA LEU A 101 -8.49 -6.69 -3.31
C LEU A 101 -7.97 -6.94 -1.89
N SER A 102 -8.33 -8.07 -1.29
CA SER A 102 -7.70 -8.56 -0.07
C SER A 102 -6.91 -9.83 -0.35
N ALA A 103 -5.74 -9.97 0.25
CA ALA A 103 -4.92 -11.17 0.20
C ALA A 103 -4.82 -11.80 1.60
N GLY A 104 -5.28 -13.04 1.69
CA GLY A 104 -5.08 -13.92 2.83
C GLY A 104 -3.95 -14.92 2.59
N PRO A 105 -3.69 -15.82 3.56
CA PRO A 105 -2.62 -16.80 3.45
C PRO A 105 -2.80 -17.74 2.25
N ASP A 106 -4.05 -18.01 1.86
CA ASP A 106 -4.38 -18.95 0.78
C ASP A 106 -4.22 -18.32 -0.62
N ASP A 107 -4.04 -16.99 -0.68
CA ASP A 107 -3.89 -16.25 -1.93
C ASP A 107 -2.43 -16.13 -2.37
N ALA A 108 -1.46 -16.44 -1.52
CA ALA A 108 -0.03 -16.26 -1.80
C ALA A 108 0.42 -16.92 -3.13
N GLY A 109 0.00 -18.17 -3.39
CA GLY A 109 0.31 -18.87 -4.64
C GLY A 109 -0.51 -18.40 -5.85
N ARG A 110 -1.56 -17.61 -5.63
CA ARG A 110 -2.49 -17.12 -6.66
C ARG A 110 -2.46 -15.60 -6.82
N LEU A 111 -1.58 -14.91 -6.10
CA LEU A 111 -1.57 -13.45 -6.03
C LEU A 111 -1.41 -12.81 -7.42
N GLY A 112 -0.55 -13.37 -8.27
CA GLY A 112 -0.39 -12.89 -9.65
C GLY A 112 -1.69 -13.01 -10.46
N ALA A 113 -2.41 -14.14 -10.32
CA ALA A 113 -3.68 -14.34 -11.00
C ALA A 113 -4.79 -13.41 -10.47
N LEU A 114 -4.82 -13.14 -9.15
CA LEU A 114 -5.73 -12.17 -8.55
C LEU A 114 -5.44 -10.75 -9.04
N LEU A 115 -4.18 -10.34 -9.09
CA LEU A 115 -3.80 -9.01 -9.57
C LEU A 115 -4.10 -8.86 -11.08
N ALA A 116 -3.96 -9.93 -11.86
CA ALA A 116 -4.32 -9.92 -13.28
C ALA A 116 -5.81 -9.61 -13.54
N THR A 117 -6.73 -9.90 -12.60
CA THR A 117 -8.16 -9.53 -12.75
C THR A 117 -8.41 -8.03 -12.66
N THR A 118 -7.40 -7.24 -12.32
CA THR A 118 -7.46 -5.77 -12.19
C THR A 118 -6.76 -5.06 -13.34
N ALA A 119 -6.45 -5.78 -14.42
CA ALA A 119 -5.87 -5.21 -15.62
C ALA A 119 -6.74 -4.05 -16.16
N GLY A 120 -6.09 -2.95 -16.55
CA GLY A 120 -6.75 -1.75 -17.09
C GLY A 120 -7.34 -0.81 -16.04
N VAL A 121 -7.31 -1.15 -14.75
CA VAL A 121 -7.73 -0.23 -13.68
C VAL A 121 -6.55 0.69 -13.30
N PRO A 122 -6.74 2.02 -13.14
CA PRO A 122 -5.65 2.96 -12.90
C PRO A 122 -4.78 2.68 -11.67
N ALA A 123 -5.41 2.21 -10.59
CA ALA A 123 -4.73 1.83 -9.35
C ALA A 123 -5.39 0.60 -8.70
N VAL A 124 -4.61 -0.14 -7.93
CA VAL A 124 -5.08 -1.32 -7.19
C VAL A 124 -4.69 -1.19 -5.73
N VAL A 125 -5.66 -1.18 -4.83
CA VAL A 125 -5.45 -1.28 -3.38
C VAL A 125 -5.49 -2.75 -3.00
N LEU A 126 -4.35 -3.27 -2.56
CA LEU A 126 -4.19 -4.62 -2.05
C LEU A 126 -4.11 -4.59 -0.52
N ASP A 127 -5.17 -5.01 0.14
CA ASP A 127 -5.22 -5.24 1.58
C ASP A 127 -4.44 -6.53 1.93
N LEU A 128 -3.39 -6.36 2.73
CA LEU A 128 -2.48 -7.42 3.16
C LEU A 128 -2.74 -7.86 4.60
N THR A 129 -3.74 -7.27 5.26
CA THR A 129 -4.07 -7.55 6.67
C THR A 129 -4.40 -9.03 6.88
N GLY A 130 -5.03 -9.66 5.89
CA GLY A 130 -5.37 -11.09 5.91
C GLY A 130 -4.17 -12.02 6.09
N LEU A 131 -2.94 -11.58 5.77
CA LEU A 131 -1.72 -12.37 5.95
C LEU A 131 -1.31 -12.55 7.42
N GLY A 132 -1.94 -11.83 8.35
CA GLY A 132 -1.73 -12.00 9.79
C GLY A 132 -0.56 -11.20 10.37
N PHE A 133 0.02 -10.28 9.60
CA PHE A 133 1.15 -9.45 10.03
C PHE A 133 0.80 -7.96 10.02
N GLY A 134 0.02 -7.55 11.02
CA GLY A 134 -0.42 -6.17 11.20
C GLY A 134 -1.37 -5.66 10.11
N PRO A 135 -1.98 -4.47 10.29
CA PRO A 135 -2.61 -3.79 9.18
C PRO A 135 -1.52 -3.36 8.20
N ALA A 136 -1.72 -3.71 6.93
CA ALA A 136 -0.81 -3.36 5.85
C ALA A 136 -1.61 -3.32 4.55
N ALA A 137 -1.24 -2.40 3.66
CA ALA A 137 -1.74 -2.40 2.31
C ALA A 137 -0.63 -1.99 1.33
N ALA A 138 -0.80 -2.39 0.08
CA ALA A 138 -0.02 -1.91 -1.04
C ALA A 138 -0.96 -1.21 -2.02
N VAL A 139 -0.52 -0.11 -2.62
CA VAL A 139 -1.21 0.47 -3.78
C VAL A 139 -0.30 0.37 -5.00
N LEU A 140 -0.80 -0.28 -6.04
CA LEU A 140 -0.07 -0.51 -7.28
C LEU A 140 -0.53 0.47 -8.36
N PHE A 141 0.42 1.02 -9.10
CA PHE A 141 0.19 2.03 -10.14
C PHE A 141 0.95 1.68 -11.42
N ASP A 142 0.35 2.04 -12.55
CA ASP A 142 1.04 2.06 -13.85
C ASP A 142 1.70 3.40 -14.15
N ASP A 143 1.13 4.49 -13.61
CA ASP A 143 1.58 5.86 -13.80
C ASP A 143 2.53 6.32 -12.68
N GLU A 144 3.68 6.90 -13.06
CA GLU A 144 4.69 7.33 -12.10
C GLU A 144 4.27 8.58 -11.32
N ASP A 145 3.55 9.51 -11.95
CA ASP A 145 3.10 10.73 -11.28
C ASP A 145 2.02 10.43 -10.25
N ALA A 146 1.12 9.49 -10.55
CA ALA A 146 0.15 8.97 -9.59
C ALA A 146 0.83 8.31 -8.39
N TRP A 147 1.85 7.47 -8.65
CA TRP A 147 2.65 6.90 -7.56
C TRP A 147 3.35 7.98 -6.72
N ARG A 148 3.96 9.00 -7.34
CA ARG A 148 4.62 10.10 -6.61
C ARG A 148 3.65 10.86 -5.71
N ARG A 149 2.44 11.15 -6.19
CA ARG A 149 1.38 11.78 -5.37
C ARG A 149 0.98 10.89 -4.18
N ALA A 150 0.83 9.59 -4.42
CA ALA A 150 0.49 8.64 -3.37
C ALA A 150 1.62 8.48 -2.32
N GLU A 151 2.89 8.44 -2.74
CA GLU A 151 4.05 8.34 -1.85
C GLU A 151 4.15 9.50 -0.88
N ARG A 152 3.86 10.73 -1.34
CA ARG A 152 3.90 11.94 -0.51
C ARG A 152 2.97 11.82 0.72
N LEU A 153 1.87 11.07 0.64
CA LEU A 153 0.98 10.87 1.79
C LEU A 153 1.62 10.06 2.93
N LYS A 154 2.71 9.32 2.70
CA LYS A 154 3.34 8.51 3.76
C LYS A 154 3.91 9.38 4.87
N ILE A 155 4.43 10.56 4.55
CA ILE A 155 5.11 11.45 5.50
C ILE A 155 4.45 12.83 5.46
N PHE A 156 3.19 12.91 5.87
CA PHE A 156 2.50 14.20 6.00
C PHE A 156 2.54 15.07 4.73
N GLY A 157 2.49 14.46 3.54
CA GLY A 157 2.58 15.20 2.27
C GLY A 157 4.00 15.43 1.74
N THR A 158 5.04 14.94 2.41
CA THR A 158 6.45 15.08 1.99
C THR A 158 7.11 13.73 1.65
N PHE A 159 8.29 13.77 1.01
CA PHE A 159 9.05 12.57 0.65
C PHE A 159 9.96 12.06 1.78
N ASP A 160 10.47 12.95 2.62
CA ASP A 160 11.38 12.60 3.70
C ASP A 160 11.19 13.50 4.93
N LEU A 161 11.87 13.17 6.03
CA LEU A 161 11.83 13.99 7.24
C LEU A 161 12.49 15.36 7.01
N ARG A 162 13.53 15.44 6.20
CA ARG A 162 14.27 16.70 5.99
C ARG A 162 13.36 17.74 5.36
N THR A 163 12.63 17.35 4.32
CA THR A 163 11.60 18.12 3.61
C THR A 163 10.37 18.38 4.46
N MET A 164 10.00 17.45 5.37
CA MET A 164 8.96 17.69 6.38
C MET A 164 9.32 18.87 7.30
N TRP A 165 10.56 18.92 7.81
CA TRP A 165 10.99 19.97 8.74
C TRP A 165 11.20 21.32 8.07
N THR A 166 11.66 21.35 6.82
CA THR A 166 11.94 22.61 6.13
C THR A 166 10.74 23.18 5.38
N GLN A 167 9.69 22.37 5.16
CA GLN A 167 8.48 22.70 4.38
C GLN A 167 8.75 23.28 2.97
N THR A 168 9.97 23.18 2.47
CA THR A 168 10.45 23.89 1.27
C THR A 168 9.92 23.29 -0.04
N GLU A 169 9.30 22.10 0.02
CA GLU A 169 8.67 21.42 -1.12
C GLU A 169 7.13 21.44 -1.05
N ALA A 170 6.54 22.23 -0.13
CA ALA A 170 5.09 22.30 0.06
C ALA A 170 4.33 23.10 -1.02
N ASP A 171 5.02 23.66 -2.00
CA ASP A 171 4.41 24.58 -2.99
C ASP A 171 3.47 23.88 -3.99
N ASP A 172 3.55 22.55 -4.15
CA ASP A 172 2.62 21.73 -4.94
C ASP A 172 1.96 20.63 -4.08
N GLY A 173 1.62 20.95 -2.84
CA GLY A 173 1.01 19.99 -1.91
C GLY A 173 -0.28 19.40 -2.49
N VAL A 174 -0.49 18.10 -2.34
CA VAL A 174 -1.83 17.51 -2.44
C VAL A 174 -2.65 18.21 -1.35
N GLY A 175 -3.49 19.17 -1.73
CA GLY A 175 -4.35 19.86 -0.78
C GLY A 175 -5.21 18.83 -0.06
N GLY A 176 -5.07 18.72 1.27
CA GLY A 176 -5.77 17.67 2.01
C GLY A 176 -5.15 17.33 3.37
N VAL A 177 -5.76 16.33 4.02
CA VAL A 177 -5.36 15.87 5.36
C VAL A 177 -4.05 15.07 5.27
N GLN A 178 -3.05 15.52 6.02
CA GLN A 178 -1.72 14.93 6.07
C GLN A 178 -1.62 13.87 7.18
N PHE A 179 -1.18 12.66 6.83
CA PHE A 179 -1.05 11.54 7.77
C PHE A 179 0.34 10.90 7.73
N ASN A 180 0.61 10.05 8.71
CA ASN A 180 1.78 9.19 8.72
C ASN A 180 1.35 7.75 8.44
N TYR A 181 1.49 7.35 7.18
CA TYR A 181 1.07 6.02 6.71
C TYR A 181 2.23 5.04 6.54
N ARG A 182 3.39 5.35 7.11
CA ARG A 182 4.60 4.53 6.95
C ARG A 182 4.40 3.11 7.48
N LEU A 183 4.60 2.13 6.60
CA LEU A 183 4.69 0.72 6.96
C LEU A 183 6.05 0.43 7.61
N SER A 184 6.10 -0.41 8.64
CA SER A 184 7.37 -0.78 9.25
C SER A 184 8.13 -1.84 8.43
N PRO A 185 9.47 -1.80 8.42
CA PRO A 185 10.31 -2.84 7.79
C PRO A 185 10.01 -4.25 8.31
N LEU A 186 9.67 -4.38 9.60
CA LEU A 186 9.28 -5.66 10.21
C LEU A 186 8.02 -6.24 9.57
N VAL A 187 6.97 -5.43 9.44
CA VAL A 187 5.73 -5.87 8.79
C VAL A 187 5.99 -6.21 7.33
N ALA A 188 6.77 -5.39 6.62
CA ALA A 188 7.12 -5.65 5.24
C ALA A 188 7.86 -6.99 5.05
N ALA A 189 8.80 -7.32 5.94
CA ALA A 189 9.53 -8.58 5.92
C ALA A 189 8.60 -9.78 6.16
N CYS A 190 7.68 -9.68 7.12
CA CYS A 190 6.74 -10.74 7.44
C CYS A 190 5.70 -10.95 6.33
N VAL A 191 5.17 -9.88 5.75
CA VAL A 191 4.27 -9.92 4.58
C VAL A 191 4.99 -10.59 3.40
N ARG A 192 6.21 -10.16 3.10
CA ARG A 192 7.01 -10.74 2.00
C ARG A 192 7.20 -12.23 2.19
N MET A 193 7.58 -12.66 3.39
CA MET A 193 7.70 -14.07 3.75
C MET A 193 6.39 -14.82 3.50
N ALA A 194 5.26 -14.31 4.02
CA ALA A 194 3.95 -14.94 3.86
C ALA A 194 3.59 -15.15 2.38
N LEU A 195 3.92 -14.19 1.52
CA LEU A 195 3.69 -14.27 0.08
C LEU A 195 4.63 -15.25 -0.64
N THR A 196 5.85 -15.46 -0.14
CA THR A 196 6.84 -16.36 -0.78
C THR A 196 6.72 -17.82 -0.36
N THR A 197 6.49 -18.12 0.93
CA THR A 197 6.58 -19.49 1.48
C THR A 197 5.52 -20.46 0.93
N ARG A 198 4.48 -19.95 0.24
CA ARG A 198 3.40 -20.77 -0.34
C ARG A 198 3.42 -20.85 -1.87
N GLY A 199 4.27 -20.08 -2.55
CA GLY A 199 4.44 -20.17 -4.01
C GLY A 199 5.31 -21.35 -4.47
N GLU A 200 6.14 -21.91 -3.57
CA GLU A 200 7.09 -23.00 -3.90
C GLU A 200 6.54 -24.41 -3.64
N ARG A 201 5.32 -24.54 -3.12
CA ARG A 201 4.66 -25.83 -2.82
C ARG A 201 3.43 -26.12 -3.69
N ALA A 202 3.25 -25.38 -4.78
CA ALA A 202 2.15 -25.55 -5.74
C ALA A 202 2.66 -26.19 -7.04
#